data_AF-A0AAX1U7S4-F1
#
_entry.id   AF-A0AAX1U7S4-F1
#
_cell.length_a   1.000
_cell.length_b   1.000
_cell.length_c   1.000
_cell.angle_alpha   90.00
_cell.angle_beta   90.00
_cell.angle_gamma   90.00
#
_symmetry.space_group_name_H-M   'P 1'
#
loop_
_entity.id
_entity.type
_entity.pdbx_description
1 polymer ?
#
loop_
_entity_poly.entity_id
_entity_poly.type
_entity_poly.pdbx_seq_one_letter_code
_entity_poly.pdbx_strand_id
1 'polypeptide(L)'
;MKRMDPMEKTKKVLQKTQAFNNRVCTKSKKISHPSKEVMEKGNHIGDIIAGGLIVVGGVQLCFGFPYYALGSSGIGIVTLISHRICKNLNH
;
A
#
# COMPACT_ATOMS: atom_id res chain seq x y z
N MET A 1 -49.13 7.84 -1.18
CA MET A 1 -47.71 7.73 -0.76
C MET A 1 -47.54 6.36 -0.09
N LYS A 2 -46.98 5.37 -0.80
CA LYS A 2 -46.91 3.96 -0.34
C LYS A 2 -45.89 3.86 0.80
N ARG A 3 -46.32 3.56 2.02
CA ARG A 3 -45.40 3.35 3.16
C ARG A 3 -44.58 2.10 2.85
N MET A 4 -43.28 2.28 2.61
CA MET A 4 -42.35 1.16 2.51
C MET A 4 -42.11 0.60 3.92
N ASP A 5 -42.39 -0.69 4.09
CA ASP A 5 -42.16 -1.40 5.34
C ASP A 5 -40.70 -1.27 5.81
N PRO A 6 -40.44 -1.08 7.11
CA PRO A 6 -39.09 -0.90 7.64
C PRO A 6 -38.15 -2.07 7.29
N MET A 7 -38.69 -3.29 7.12
CA MET A 7 -37.93 -4.45 6.65
C MET A 7 -37.44 -4.33 5.20
N GLU A 8 -38.19 -3.70 4.30
CA GLU A 8 -37.74 -3.48 2.91
C GLU A 8 -36.59 -2.48 2.84
N LYS A 9 -36.62 -1.44 3.69
CA LYS A 9 -35.50 -0.50 3.82
C LYS A 9 -34.25 -1.19 4.33
N THR A 10 -34.39 -2.00 5.39
CA THR A 10 -33.27 -2.78 5.94
C THR A 10 -32.70 -3.75 4.92
N LYS A 11 -33.55 -4.48 4.16
CA LYS A 11 -33.09 -5.38 3.08
C LYS A 11 -32.34 -4.65 1.98
N LYS A 12 -32.79 -3.46 1.57
CA LYS A 12 -32.09 -2.65 0.54
C LYS A 12 -30.75 -2.12 1.05
N VAL A 13 -30.65 -1.70 2.30
CA VAL A 13 -29.38 -1.27 2.90
C VAL A 13 -28.43 -2.45 3.03
N LEU A 14 -28.91 -3.61 3.49
CA LEU A 14 -28.12 -4.82 3.61
C LEU A 14 -27.57 -5.28 2.25
N GLN A 15 -28.41 -5.28 1.20
CA GLN A 15 -27.98 -5.62 -0.16
C GLN A 15 -26.93 -4.64 -0.71
N LYS A 16 -27.08 -3.33 -0.46
CA LYS A 16 -26.08 -2.33 -0.85
C LYS A 16 -24.76 -2.53 -0.12
N THR A 17 -24.80 -2.79 1.18
CA THR A 17 -23.60 -3.06 1.98
C THR A 17 -22.92 -4.35 1.51
N GLN A 18 -23.67 -5.41 1.24
CA GLN A 18 -23.14 -6.68 0.76
C GLN A 18 -22.52 -6.54 -0.64
N ALA A 19 -23.17 -5.80 -1.55
CA ALA A 19 -22.62 -5.50 -2.87
C ALA A 19 -21.33 -4.64 -2.77
N PHE A 20 -21.29 -3.68 -1.85
CA PHE A 20 -20.09 -2.89 -1.58
C PHE A 20 -18.96 -3.77 -1.03
N ASN A 21 -19.25 -4.62 -0.04
CA ASN A 21 -18.26 -5.49 0.58
C ASN A 21 -17.69 -6.49 -0.43
N ASN A 22 -18.53 -7.07 -1.29
CA ASN A 22 -18.08 -7.93 -2.40
C ASN A 22 -17.18 -7.17 -3.40
N ARG A 23 -17.50 -5.92 -3.74
CA ARG A 23 -16.64 -5.09 -4.61
C ARG A 23 -15.30 -4.80 -3.95
N VAL A 24 -15.28 -4.45 -2.67
CA VAL A 24 -14.05 -4.21 -1.91
C VAL A 24 -13.21 -5.48 -1.80
N CYS A 25 -13.83 -6.61 -1.48
CA CYS A 25 -13.17 -7.91 -1.40
C CYS A 25 -12.55 -8.33 -2.74
N THR A 26 -13.27 -8.14 -3.85
CA THR A 26 -12.77 -8.46 -5.20
C THR A 26 -11.61 -7.55 -5.59
N LYS A 27 -11.70 -6.24 -5.29
CA LYS A 27 -10.58 -5.30 -5.48
C LYS A 27 -9.38 -5.67 -4.62
N SER A 28 -9.60 -5.99 -3.35
CA SER A 28 -8.55 -6.40 -2.41
C SER A 28 -7.84 -7.66 -2.91
N LYS A 29 -8.59 -8.68 -3.36
CA LYS A 29 -8.03 -9.91 -3.93
C LYS A 29 -7.17 -9.65 -5.18
N LYS A 30 -7.56 -8.66 -5.99
CA LYS A 30 -6.81 -8.21 -7.17
C LYS A 30 -5.56 -7.40 -6.83
N ILE A 31 -5.55 -6.72 -5.68
CA ILE A 31 -4.38 -5.99 -5.15
C ILE A 31 -3.41 -6.94 -4.46
N SER A 32 -3.90 -7.99 -3.78
CA SER A 32 -3.04 -9.03 -3.16
C SER A 32 -2.32 -9.92 -4.17
N HIS A 33 -2.84 -10.06 -5.39
CA HIS A 33 -2.20 -10.81 -6.47
C HIS A 33 -2.02 -9.89 -7.69
N PRO A 34 -1.12 -8.90 -7.60
CA PRO A 34 -0.86 -8.02 -8.71
C PRO A 34 -0.23 -8.79 -9.87
N SER A 35 -0.53 -8.42 -11.11
CA SER A 35 0.20 -8.93 -12.28
C SER A 35 1.68 -8.53 -12.21
N LYS A 36 2.57 -9.36 -12.75
CA LYS A 36 4.03 -9.12 -12.77
C LYS A 36 4.42 -7.70 -13.19
N GLU A 37 3.77 -7.15 -14.23
CA GLU A 37 4.03 -5.79 -14.72
C GLU A 37 3.69 -4.68 -13.70
N VAL A 38 2.63 -4.85 -12.92
CA VAL A 38 2.20 -3.87 -11.90
C VAL A 38 3.14 -3.93 -10.69
N MET A 39 3.56 -5.15 -10.33
CA MET A 39 4.55 -5.37 -9.28
C MET A 39 5.92 -4.77 -9.67
N GLU A 40 6.35 -4.93 -10.92
CA GLU A 40 7.62 -4.37 -11.40
C GLU A 40 7.61 -2.83 -11.43
N LYS A 41 6.50 -2.22 -11.86
CA LYS A 41 6.31 -0.76 -11.77
C LYS A 41 6.28 -0.26 -10.32
N GLY A 42 5.58 -0.97 -9.44
CA GLY A 42 5.53 -0.67 -8.01
C GLY A 42 6.92 -0.74 -7.37
N ASN A 43 7.72 -1.75 -7.75
CA ASN A 43 9.09 -1.92 -7.32
C ASN A 43 10.01 -0.79 -7.80
N HIS A 44 9.89 -0.36 -9.06
CA HIS A 44 10.67 0.75 -9.60
C HIS A 44 10.40 2.07 -8.85
N ILE A 45 9.13 2.34 -8.56
CA ILE A 45 8.73 3.52 -7.77
C ILE A 45 9.26 3.39 -6.33
N GLY A 46 9.19 2.18 -5.75
CA GLY A 46 9.75 1.89 -4.43
C GLY A 46 11.24 2.16 -4.34
N ASP A 47 12.02 1.77 -5.36
CA ASP A 47 13.46 2.01 -5.42
C ASP A 47 13.81 3.50 -5.54
N ILE A 48 13.05 4.25 -6.36
CA ILE A 48 13.24 5.70 -6.48
C ILE A 48 12.98 6.39 -5.13
N ILE A 49 11.88 6.01 -4.45
CA ILE A 49 11.53 6.56 -3.13
C ILE A 49 12.59 6.18 -2.09
N ALA A 50 13.03 4.91 -2.07
CA ALA A 50 14.07 4.44 -1.16
C ALA A 50 15.41 5.17 -1.38
N GLY A 51 15.82 5.33 -2.64
CA GLY A 51 17.00 6.11 -3.00
C GLY A 51 16.91 7.56 -2.53
N GLY A 52 15.75 8.21 -2.75
CA GLY A 52 15.50 9.57 -2.25
C GLY A 52 15.58 9.70 -0.73
N LEU A 53 15.00 8.74 0.00
CA LEU A 53 15.06 8.69 1.47
C LEU A 53 16.49 8.54 2.01
N ILE A 54 17.33 7.74 1.35
CA ILE A 54 18.74 7.57 1.73
C ILE A 54 19.53 8.87 1.50
N VAL A 55 19.30 9.54 0.37
CA VAL A 55 19.96 10.83 0.07
C VAL A 55 19.54 11.90 1.09
N VAL A 56 18.24 12.02 1.38
CA VAL A 56 17.72 12.96 2.37
C VAL A 56 18.28 12.65 3.78
N GLY A 57 18.36 11.36 4.15
CA GLY A 57 18.95 10.94 5.41
C GLY A 57 20.45 11.29 5.51
N GLY A 58 21.21 11.09 4.43
CA GLY A 58 22.61 11.49 4.34
C GLY A 58 22.81 13.01 4.48
N VAL A 59 21.94 13.81 3.86
CA VAL A 59 21.93 15.27 4.04
C VAL A 59 21.60 15.64 5.49
N GLN A 60 20.61 14.99 6.11
CA GLN A 60 20.26 15.24 7.52
C GLN A 60 21.39 14.90 8.50
N LEU A 61 22.24 13.90 8.20
CA LEU A 61 23.46 13.64 8.97
C LEU A 61 24.45 14.81 8.86
N CYS A 62 24.61 15.38 7.67
CA CYS A 62 25.52 16.52 7.44
C CYS A 62 25.05 17.79 8.16
N PHE A 63 23.74 18.00 8.32
CA PHE A 63 23.17 19.14 9.06
C PHE A 63 23.04 18.90 10.57
N GLY A 64 23.52 17.77 11.11
CA GLY A 64 23.56 17.52 12.55
C GLY A 64 22.24 17.04 13.15
N PHE A 65 21.33 16.45 12.36
CA PHE A 65 20.05 15.89 12.83
C PHE A 65 20.05 14.34 12.77
N PRO A 66 20.83 13.65 13.63
CA PRO A 66 21.07 12.21 13.53
C PRO A 66 19.81 11.35 13.74
N TYR A 67 18.86 11.81 14.56
CA TYR A 67 17.61 11.07 14.81
C TYR A 67 16.70 11.03 13.57
N TYR A 68 16.62 12.14 12.82
CA TYR A 68 15.84 12.19 11.58
C TYR A 68 16.51 11.37 10.48
N ALA A 69 17.84 11.42 10.41
CA ALA A 69 18.62 10.60 9.50
C ALA A 69 18.47 9.09 9.75
N LEU A 70 18.40 8.65 11.00
CA LEU A 70 18.14 7.26 11.35
C LEU A 70 16.76 6.80 10.88
N GLY A 71 15.75 7.65 11.03
CA GLY A 71 14.39 7.37 10.54
C GLY A 71 14.34 7.26 9.02
N SER A 72 14.85 8.26 8.30
CA SER A 72 14.82 8.30 6.83
C SER A 72 15.71 7.23 6.19
N SER A 73 16.94 7.06 6.67
CA SER A 73 17.85 6.02 6.18
C SER A 73 17.36 4.61 6.54
N GLY A 74 16.80 4.42 7.74
CA GLY A 74 16.24 3.14 8.17
C GLY A 74 15.08 2.68 7.29
N ILE A 75 14.11 3.56 7.01
CA ILE A 75 13.00 3.26 6.11
C ILE A 75 13.52 2.97 4.69
N GLY A 76 14.49 3.73 4.20
CA GLY A 76 15.13 3.48 2.90
C GLY A 76 15.79 2.09 2.82
N ILE A 77 16.56 1.71 3.83
CA ILE A 77 17.24 0.41 3.92
C ILE A 77 16.22 -0.74 4.02
N VAL A 78 15.19 -0.62 4.88
CA VAL A 78 14.14 -1.64 5.03
C VAL A 78 13.39 -1.85 3.72
N THR A 79 13.15 -0.78 2.96
CA THR A 79 12.51 -0.83 1.64
C THR A 79 13.37 -1.59 0.63
N LEU A 80 14.68 -1.31 0.59
CA LEU A 80 15.62 -2.02 -0.29
C LEU A 80 15.79 -3.51 0.08
N ILE A 81 15.84 -3.81 1.39
CA ILE A 81 15.91 -5.20 1.87
C ILE A 81 14.63 -5.95 1.53
N SER A 82 13.46 -5.34 1.77
CA SER A 82 12.16 -5.92 1.37
C SER A 82 12.10 -6.18 -0.13
N HIS A 83 12.61 -5.25 -0.94
CA HIS A 83 12.70 -5.44 -2.39
C HIS A 83 13.56 -6.66 -2.72
N ARG A 84 14.77 -6.77 -2.14
CA ARG A 84 15.65 -7.93 -2.37
C ARG A 84 15.01 -9.25 -1.98
N ILE A 85 14.35 -9.30 -0.82
CA ILE A 85 13.67 -10.51 -0.34
C ILE A 85 12.51 -10.87 -1.27
N CYS A 86 11.66 -9.90 -1.63
CA CYS A 86 10.51 -10.12 -2.49
C CYS A 86 10.91 -10.54 -3.91
N LYS A 87 12.03 -10.02 -4.43
CA LYS A 87 12.62 -10.44 -5.71
C LYS A 87 13.16 -11.88 -5.65
N ASN A 88 13.79 -12.27 -4.55
CA ASN A 88 14.39 -13.60 -4.40
C ASN A 88 13.34 -14.71 -4.16
N LEU A 89 12.16 -14.36 -3.65
CA LEU A 89 11.03 -15.28 -3.45
C LEU A 89 10.21 -15.54 -4.73
N ASN A 90 10.42 -14.75 -5.79
CA ASN A 90 9.70 -14.84 -7.07
C ASN A 90 10.52 -15.47 -8.19
N HIS A 91 11.69 -16.03 -7.87
CA HIS A 91 12.60 -16.72 -8.77
C HIS A 91 12.73 -18.19 -8.37
#